data_AF-A0A258C797-F1
#
_entry.id   AF-A0A258C797-F1
#
_cell.length_a   1.000
_cell.length_b   1.000
_cell.length_c   1.000
_cell.angle_alpha   90.00
_cell.angle_beta   90.00
_cell.angle_gamma   90.00
#
_symmetry.space_group_name_H-M   'P 1'
#
loop_
_entity.id
_entity.type
_entity.pdbx_description
1 polymer ?
#
loop_
_entity_poly.entity_id
_entity_poly.type
_entity_poly.pdbx_seq_one_letter_code
_entity_poly.pdbx_strand_id
1 'polypeptide(L)'
;ADIYLAKEQIDLVLIDDANKTILLAELRWVLSPGGINEIHDKQKEVLAKTSQAHRKLEACNRQLKDVLKRLACTGDGCRLCAIVAVEGFAGLPSDRPKTIPIVPSSVLAAATHGFDDLNRLHAFFASPLWLPRRGTDFIGTPRDQTVLGQTFRTDPVSAGHTLYLGGTFNRYMQEANAMTLEDLQAEAW
;
A
#
# COMPACT_ATOMS: atom_id res chain seq x y z
N ALA A 1 -15.70 4.83 12.55
CA ALA A 1 -16.05 4.20 13.84
C ALA A 1 -14.76 3.76 14.50
N ASP A 2 -14.52 4.11 15.75
CA ASP A 2 -13.31 3.69 16.45
C ASP A 2 -13.43 2.22 16.86
N ILE A 3 -12.58 1.36 16.30
CA ILE A 3 -12.49 -0.04 16.71
C ILE A 3 -11.28 -0.20 17.64
N TYR A 4 -11.57 -0.45 18.92
CA TYR A 4 -10.58 -0.86 19.91
C TYR A 4 -10.57 -2.37 20.07
N LEU A 5 -9.43 -3.01 19.80
CA LEU A 5 -9.19 -4.44 20.01
C LEU A 5 -7.99 -4.60 20.94
N ALA A 6 -8.19 -5.22 22.11
CA ALA A 6 -7.12 -5.53 23.05
C ALA A 6 -6.16 -4.34 23.35
N LYS A 7 -6.69 -3.11 23.47
CA LYS A 7 -6.00 -1.82 23.68
C LYS A 7 -5.34 -1.18 22.44
N GLU A 8 -5.43 -1.77 21.26
CA GLU A 8 -4.98 -1.15 20.01
C GLU A 8 -6.18 -0.58 19.23
N GLN A 9 -6.03 0.63 18.68
CA GLN A 9 -7.04 1.32 17.85
C GLN A 9 -6.70 1.14 16.36
N ILE A 10 -7.66 0.82 15.51
CA ILE A 10 -7.47 0.84 14.05
C ILE A 10 -7.62 2.27 13.51
N ASP A 11 -6.66 2.73 12.70
CA ASP A 11 -6.65 4.11 12.20
C ASP A 11 -7.74 4.36 11.15
N LEU A 12 -7.89 3.44 10.20
CA LEU A 12 -8.91 3.49 9.16
C LEU A 12 -9.47 2.10 8.86
N VAL A 13 -10.78 2.05 8.60
CA VAL A 13 -11.49 0.83 8.18
C VAL A 13 -12.35 1.16 6.97
N LEU A 14 -12.16 0.43 5.88
CA LEU A 14 -13.06 0.44 4.72
C LEU A 14 -13.86 -0.85 4.70
N ILE A 15 -15.15 -0.75 4.39
CA ILE A 15 -16.09 -1.86 4.41
C ILE A 15 -16.73 -1.96 3.03
N ASP A 16 -16.67 -3.16 2.47
CA ASP A 16 -17.36 -3.55 1.27
C ASP A 16 -18.31 -4.69 1.62
N ASP A 17 -19.57 -4.32 1.86
CA ASP A 17 -20.61 -5.26 2.27
C ASP A 17 -21.06 -6.16 1.12
N ALA A 18 -20.91 -5.70 -0.14
CA ALA A 18 -21.29 -6.46 -1.32
C ALA A 18 -20.35 -7.66 -1.51
N ASN A 19 -19.03 -7.43 -1.41
CA ASN A 19 -18.01 -8.48 -1.57
C ASN A 19 -17.54 -9.07 -0.24
N LYS A 20 -18.22 -8.73 0.87
CA LYS A 20 -17.92 -9.21 2.24
C LYS A 20 -16.44 -9.07 2.58
N THR A 21 -15.86 -7.91 2.29
CA THR A 21 -14.45 -7.62 2.55
C THR A 21 -14.30 -6.37 3.41
N ILE A 22 -13.41 -6.44 4.40
CA ILE A 22 -13.06 -5.31 5.26
C ILE A 22 -11.55 -5.09 5.14
N LEU A 23 -11.18 -3.87 4.76
CA LEU A 23 -9.80 -3.44 4.65
C LEU A 23 -9.44 -2.59 5.86
N LEU A 24 -8.46 -3.06 6.63
CA LEU A 24 -7.86 -2.33 7.75
C LEU A 24 -6.65 -1.56 7.25
N ALA A 25 -6.55 -0.27 7.56
CA ALA A 25 -5.39 0.53 7.19
C ALA A 25 -4.73 1.14 8.42
N GLU A 26 -3.41 0.92 8.53
CA GLU A 26 -2.55 1.69 9.42
C GLU A 26 -2.04 2.91 8.67
N LEU A 27 -2.21 4.09 9.27
CA LEU A 27 -1.78 5.34 8.67
C LEU A 27 -0.44 5.75 9.27
N ARG A 28 0.47 6.21 8.42
CA ARG A 28 1.75 6.76 8.87
C ARG A 28 2.12 8.00 8.07
N TRP A 29 2.20 9.13 8.76
CA TRP A 29 2.86 10.30 8.21
C TRP A 29 4.34 10.30 8.57
N VAL A 30 5.19 10.44 7.55
CA VAL A 30 6.64 10.50 7.67
C VAL A 30 7.10 11.82 7.06
N LEU A 31 7.86 12.59 7.82
CA LEU A 31 8.60 13.71 7.25
C LEU A 31 9.69 13.17 6.33
N SER A 32 9.77 13.71 5.12
CA SER A 32 10.77 13.30 4.14
C SER A 32 12.17 13.45 4.74
N PRO A 33 13.05 12.45 4.57
CA PRO A 33 14.36 12.45 5.20
C PRO A 33 15.22 13.60 4.66
N GLY A 34 15.89 14.32 5.57
CA GLY A 34 16.85 15.38 5.24
C GLY A 34 18.24 14.86 4.88
N GLY A 35 18.52 13.58 5.14
CA GLY A 35 19.81 12.96 4.83
C GLY A 35 19.76 11.42 4.81
N ILE A 36 20.82 10.80 4.27
CA ILE A 36 20.91 9.34 4.06
C ILE A 36 20.76 8.54 5.37
N ASN A 37 21.28 9.07 6.47
CA ASN A 37 21.20 8.41 7.77
C ASN A 37 19.75 8.30 8.27
N GLU A 38 18.90 9.29 7.96
CA GLU A 38 17.49 9.29 8.37
C GLU A 38 16.66 8.28 7.57
N ILE A 39 17.06 7.94 6.34
CA ILE A 39 16.33 6.99 5.49
C ILE A 39 16.18 5.65 6.21
N HIS A 40 17.26 5.14 6.81
CA HIS A 40 17.25 3.84 7.51
C HIS A 40 16.31 3.86 8.72
N ASP A 41 16.29 4.95 9.47
CA ASP A 41 15.40 5.09 10.62
C ASP A 41 13.93 5.18 10.18
N LYS A 42 13.65 5.94 9.11
CA LYS A 42 12.29 6.00 8.52
C LYS A 42 11.84 4.65 7.99
N GLN A 43 12.72 3.88 7.36
CA GLN A 43 12.40 2.53 6.91
C GLN A 43 12.03 1.62 8.08
N LYS A 44 12.81 1.64 9.18
CA LYS A 44 12.49 0.87 10.40
C LYS A 44 11.15 1.29 11.01
N GLU A 45 10.86 2.58 11.10
CA GLU A 45 9.59 3.10 11.60
C GLU A 45 8.40 2.62 10.75
N VAL A 46 8.52 2.63 9.42
CA VAL A 46 7.46 2.17 8.51
C VAL A 46 7.29 0.66 8.59
N LEU A 47 8.37 -0.12 8.66
CA LEU A 47 8.29 -1.58 8.83
C LEU A 47 7.70 -1.97 10.21
N ALA A 48 7.91 -1.17 11.25
CA ALA A 48 7.23 -1.38 12.52
C ALA A 48 5.70 -1.30 12.38
N LYS A 49 5.18 -0.50 11.43
CA LYS A 49 3.76 -0.41 11.11
C LYS A 49 3.22 -1.64 10.40
N THR A 50 4.00 -2.36 9.59
CA THR A 50 3.52 -3.63 9.00
C THR A 50 3.30 -4.68 10.08
N SER A 51 4.19 -4.73 11.07
CA SER A 51 4.03 -5.60 12.23
C SER A 51 2.84 -5.21 13.10
N GLN A 52 2.55 -3.91 13.25
CA GLN A 52 1.35 -3.42 13.94
C GLN A 52 0.07 -3.81 13.19
N ALA A 53 0.01 -3.56 11.87
CA ALA A 53 -1.10 -3.95 11.01
C ALA A 53 -1.37 -5.47 11.09
N HIS A 54 -0.30 -6.28 11.12
CA HIS A 54 -0.41 -7.73 11.22
C HIS A 54 -1.08 -8.16 12.53
N ARG A 55 -0.60 -7.65 13.69
CA ARG A 55 -1.18 -7.99 14.99
C ARG A 55 -2.65 -7.59 15.08
N LYS A 56 -2.99 -6.43 14.53
CA LYS A 56 -4.37 -5.93 14.45
C LYS A 56 -5.25 -6.81 13.57
N LEU A 57 -4.77 -7.20 12.39
CA LEU A 57 -5.47 -8.13 11.50
C LEU A 57 -5.74 -9.47 12.18
N GLU A 58 -4.74 -10.05 12.83
CA GLU A 58 -4.86 -11.30 13.59
C GLU A 58 -5.85 -11.18 14.77
N ALA A 59 -5.82 -10.05 15.49
CA ALA A 59 -6.77 -9.78 16.55
C ALA A 59 -8.21 -9.65 16.02
N CYS A 60 -8.40 -8.95 14.90
CA CYS A 60 -9.69 -8.83 14.24
C CYS A 60 -10.20 -10.21 13.79
N ASN A 61 -9.34 -11.04 13.19
CA ASN A 61 -9.71 -12.40 12.76
C ASN A 61 -10.18 -13.27 13.93
N ARG A 62 -9.47 -13.24 15.06
CA ARG A 62 -9.90 -13.98 16.27
C ARG A 62 -11.22 -13.50 16.86
N GLN A 63 -11.56 -12.24 16.65
CA GLN A 63 -12.76 -11.58 17.18
C GLN A 63 -13.73 -11.14 16.07
N LEU A 64 -13.75 -11.86 14.95
CA LEU A 64 -14.44 -11.41 13.74
C LEU A 64 -15.91 -11.07 13.99
N LYS A 65 -16.63 -11.91 14.75
CA LYS A 65 -18.04 -11.67 15.10
C LYS A 65 -18.24 -10.34 15.84
N ASP A 66 -17.36 -10.02 16.78
CA ASP A 66 -17.43 -8.77 17.54
C ASP A 66 -17.06 -7.56 16.67
N VAL A 67 -16.07 -7.71 15.79
CA VAL A 67 -15.69 -6.69 14.80
C VAL A 67 -16.86 -6.38 13.86
N LEU A 68 -17.48 -7.40 13.27
CA LEU A 68 -18.63 -7.24 12.37
C LEU A 68 -19.81 -6.57 13.06
N LYS A 69 -20.10 -6.97 14.31
CA LYS A 69 -21.15 -6.35 15.11
C LYS A 69 -20.88 -4.86 15.36
N ARG A 70 -19.64 -4.48 15.68
CA ARG A 70 -19.27 -3.07 15.92
C ARG A 70 -19.30 -2.23 14.65
N LEU A 71 -19.00 -2.83 13.52
CA LEU A 71 -19.04 -2.18 12.22
C LEU A 71 -20.44 -2.14 11.58
N ALA A 72 -21.44 -2.73 12.25
CA ALA A 72 -22.79 -2.90 11.72
C ALA A 72 -22.81 -3.63 10.35
N CYS A 73 -21.81 -4.47 10.08
CA CYS A 73 -21.79 -5.31 8.88
C CYS A 73 -22.79 -6.45 9.06
N THR A 74 -23.64 -6.68 8.05
CA THR A 74 -24.61 -7.77 8.06
C THR A 74 -24.04 -8.99 7.35
N GLY A 75 -23.90 -10.10 8.05
CA GLY A 75 -23.53 -11.40 7.47
C GLY A 75 -22.35 -12.07 8.15
N ASP A 76 -22.15 -13.34 7.81
CA ASP A 76 -21.08 -14.18 8.31
C ASP A 76 -19.95 -14.25 7.27
N GLY A 77 -18.71 -14.53 7.70
CA GLY A 77 -17.63 -14.90 6.79
C GLY A 77 -16.97 -13.76 6.00
N CYS A 78 -16.97 -12.53 6.53
CA CYS A 78 -16.23 -11.44 5.90
C CYS A 78 -14.72 -11.73 5.87
N ARG A 79 -14.09 -11.47 4.72
CA ARG A 79 -12.63 -11.47 4.57
C ARG A 79 -12.05 -10.20 5.19
N LEU A 80 -11.05 -10.36 6.03
CA LEU A 80 -10.25 -9.25 6.54
C LEU A 80 -8.93 -9.17 5.77
N CYS A 81 -8.58 -7.97 5.34
CA CYS A 81 -7.27 -7.66 4.76
C CYS A 81 -6.69 -6.40 5.40
N ALA A 82 -5.39 -6.18 5.25
CA ALA A 82 -4.72 -5.03 5.85
C ALA A 82 -3.70 -4.39 4.91
N ILE A 83 -3.50 -3.09 5.08
CA ILE A 83 -2.46 -2.30 4.38
C ILE A 83 -1.82 -1.30 5.34
N VAL A 84 -0.63 -0.81 4.96
CA VAL A 84 -0.02 0.36 5.59
C VAL A 84 -0.01 1.49 4.56
N ALA A 85 -0.71 2.58 4.87
CA ALA A 85 -0.73 3.77 4.02
C ALA A 85 0.25 4.82 4.58
N VAL A 86 1.23 5.21 3.76
CA VAL A 86 2.30 6.12 4.17
C VAL A 86 2.21 7.44 3.41
N GLU A 87 2.32 8.55 4.14
CA GLU A 87 2.43 9.88 3.57
C GLU A 87 3.84 10.43 3.75
N GLY A 88 4.39 11.08 2.73
CA GLY A 88 5.73 11.72 2.76
C GLY A 88 6.93 10.77 2.64
N PHE A 89 6.70 9.45 2.50
CA PHE A 89 7.73 8.44 2.25
C PHE A 89 7.16 7.28 1.41
N ALA A 90 7.91 6.79 0.42
CA ALA A 90 7.44 5.79 -0.54
C ALA A 90 8.58 4.87 -1.03
N GLY A 91 8.23 3.79 -1.72
CA GLY A 91 9.19 2.88 -2.36
C GLY A 91 9.81 1.83 -1.44
N LEU A 92 9.35 1.72 -0.19
CA LEU A 92 9.74 0.66 0.72
C LEU A 92 8.79 -0.54 0.59
N PRO A 93 9.26 -1.71 0.10
CA PRO A 93 8.45 -2.91 0.14
C PRO A 93 8.22 -3.37 1.57
N SER A 94 7.06 -3.96 1.81
CA SER A 94 6.72 -4.62 3.07
C SER A 94 7.59 -5.87 3.28
N ASP A 95 7.76 -6.28 4.54
CA ASP A 95 8.28 -7.60 4.90
C ASP A 95 7.29 -8.73 4.55
N ARG A 96 6.03 -8.39 4.26
CA ARG A 96 4.95 -9.30 3.86
C ARG A 96 4.07 -8.68 2.75
N PRO A 97 4.62 -8.41 1.56
CA PRO A 97 3.94 -7.60 0.53
C PRO A 97 2.60 -8.19 0.07
N LYS A 98 2.48 -9.52 0.05
CA LYS A 98 1.23 -10.19 -0.36
C LYS A 98 0.08 -10.07 0.64
N THR A 99 0.37 -9.81 1.92
CA THR A 99 -0.67 -9.75 2.96
C THR A 99 -0.86 -8.35 3.52
N ILE A 100 0.22 -7.58 3.63
CA ILE A 100 0.23 -6.23 4.22
C ILE A 100 1.13 -5.34 3.36
N PRO A 101 0.69 -4.92 2.16
CA PRO A 101 1.47 -4.03 1.34
C PRO A 101 1.60 -2.64 1.99
N ILE A 102 2.73 -1.98 1.72
CA ILE A 102 2.96 -0.58 2.06
C ILE A 102 2.68 0.24 0.80
N VAL A 103 1.77 1.20 0.90
CA VAL A 103 1.33 2.02 -0.24
C VAL A 103 1.36 3.50 0.13
N PRO A 104 1.69 4.41 -0.81
CA PRO A 104 1.53 5.84 -0.58
C PRO A 104 0.05 6.19 -0.36
N SER A 105 -0.24 7.10 0.58
CA SER A 105 -1.62 7.49 0.91
C SER A 105 -2.37 8.06 -0.30
N SER A 106 -1.67 8.81 -1.15
CA SER A 106 -2.20 9.35 -2.41
C SER A 106 -2.53 8.27 -3.45
N VAL A 107 -1.76 7.18 -3.49
CA VAL A 107 -2.05 6.02 -4.36
C VAL A 107 -3.27 5.27 -3.83
N LEU A 108 -3.37 5.07 -2.50
CA LEU A 108 -4.55 4.48 -1.88
C LEU A 108 -5.82 5.27 -2.24
N ALA A 109 -5.79 6.59 -2.04
CA ALA A 109 -6.92 7.47 -2.33
C ALA A 109 -7.32 7.42 -3.81
N ALA A 110 -6.36 7.46 -4.73
CA ALA A 110 -6.64 7.35 -6.16
C ALA A 110 -7.26 5.99 -6.52
N ALA A 111 -6.74 4.90 -5.95
CA ALA A 111 -7.20 3.55 -6.25
C ALA A 111 -8.59 3.24 -5.68
N THR A 112 -8.96 3.81 -4.53
CA THR A 112 -10.30 3.61 -3.95
C THR A 112 -11.43 4.11 -4.85
N HIS A 113 -11.14 4.96 -5.84
CA HIS A 113 -12.12 5.39 -6.85
C HIS A 113 -12.16 4.48 -8.09
N GLY A 114 -11.19 3.57 -8.25
CA GLY A 114 -11.05 2.71 -9.42
C GLY A 114 -11.48 1.26 -9.22
N PHE A 115 -11.82 0.85 -7.99
CA PHE A 115 -12.21 -0.52 -7.66
C PHE A 115 -13.50 -0.52 -6.84
N ASP A 116 -14.48 -1.31 -7.29
CA ASP A 116 -15.75 -1.56 -6.58
C ASP A 116 -15.66 -2.78 -5.63
N ASP A 117 -14.51 -3.45 -5.59
CA ASP A 117 -14.24 -4.63 -4.77
C ASP A 117 -12.96 -4.44 -3.96
N LEU A 118 -13.09 -4.36 -2.63
CA LEU A 118 -11.95 -4.16 -1.73
C LEU A 118 -10.95 -5.34 -1.74
N ASN A 119 -11.38 -6.56 -2.06
CA ASN A 119 -10.50 -7.71 -2.19
C ASN A 119 -9.61 -7.59 -3.43
N ARG A 120 -10.18 -7.13 -4.55
CA ARG A 120 -9.41 -6.82 -5.76
C ARG A 120 -8.47 -5.64 -5.55
N LEU A 121 -8.92 -4.58 -4.86
CA LEU A 121 -8.07 -3.46 -4.48
C LEU A 121 -6.87 -3.92 -3.63
N HIS A 122 -7.10 -4.77 -2.63
CA HIS A 122 -6.04 -5.33 -1.80
C HIS A 122 -5.08 -6.20 -2.63
N ALA A 123 -5.60 -7.07 -3.49
CA ALA A 123 -4.79 -7.91 -4.39
C ALA A 123 -3.93 -7.06 -5.34
N PHE A 124 -4.49 -5.97 -5.89
CA PHE A 124 -3.75 -5.02 -6.70
C PHE A 124 -2.58 -4.41 -5.92
N PHE A 125 -2.79 -3.97 -4.68
CA PHE A 125 -1.69 -3.46 -3.85
C PHE A 125 -0.67 -4.50 -3.41
N ALA A 126 -1.09 -5.76 -3.32
CA ALA A 126 -0.24 -6.91 -3.06
C ALA A 126 0.53 -7.40 -4.32
N SER A 127 0.35 -6.74 -5.47
CA SER A 127 1.04 -7.00 -6.75
C SER A 127 1.86 -5.79 -7.22
N PRO A 128 3.01 -5.96 -7.89
CA PRO A 128 3.82 -4.83 -8.34
C PRO A 128 3.16 -4.04 -9.48
N LEU A 129 1.98 -4.44 -9.95
CA LEU A 129 1.27 -3.84 -11.09
C LEU A 129 1.00 -2.35 -10.93
N TRP A 130 0.82 -1.89 -9.68
CA TRP A 130 0.63 -0.47 -9.41
C TRP A 130 1.93 0.30 -9.49
N LEU A 131 3.11 -0.29 -9.27
CA LEU A 131 4.36 0.46 -9.21
C LEU A 131 4.67 1.15 -10.55
N PRO A 132 5.28 2.36 -10.52
CA PRO A 132 5.79 2.98 -11.72
C PRO A 132 6.73 2.03 -12.49
N ARG A 133 6.57 1.96 -13.82
CA ARG A 133 7.30 1.09 -14.73
C ARG A 133 8.35 1.87 -15.50
N ARG A 134 9.59 1.37 -15.52
CA ARG A 134 10.68 1.95 -16.31
C ARG A 134 10.32 1.94 -17.80
N GLY A 135 10.66 3.01 -18.51
CA GLY A 135 10.38 3.18 -19.94
C GLY A 135 8.95 3.62 -20.26
N THR A 136 8.05 3.58 -19.27
CA THR A 136 6.70 4.16 -19.36
C THR A 136 6.59 5.39 -18.47
N ASP A 137 6.76 5.20 -17.17
CA ASP A 137 6.52 6.25 -16.17
C ASP A 137 7.78 7.04 -15.87
N PHE A 138 8.94 6.41 -16.01
CA PHE A 138 10.21 7.09 -15.84
C PHE A 138 11.27 6.50 -16.76
N ILE A 139 12.15 7.37 -17.23
CA ILE A 139 13.37 6.98 -17.92
C ILE A 139 14.51 7.29 -16.96
N GLY A 140 15.17 6.26 -16.46
CA GLY A 140 16.48 6.43 -15.83
C GLY A 140 17.45 6.74 -16.96
N THR A 141 17.83 8.00 -17.12
CA THR A 141 18.90 8.40 -18.04
C THR A 141 20.19 8.36 -17.23
N PRO A 142 21.06 7.36 -17.41
CA PRO A 142 22.27 7.27 -16.62
C PRO A 142 23.12 8.51 -16.84
N ARG A 143 23.46 9.19 -15.76
CA ARG A 143 24.38 10.33 -15.73
C ARG A 143 25.55 9.96 -14.85
N ASP A 144 26.73 10.07 -15.43
CA ASP A 144 27.97 10.06 -14.67
C ASP A 144 28.07 11.38 -13.90
N GLN A 145 28.11 11.29 -12.57
CA GLN A 145 28.38 12.41 -11.68
C GLN A 145 29.72 12.19 -11.01
N THR A 146 30.63 13.15 -11.18
CA THR A 146 31.89 13.15 -10.46
C THR A 146 31.74 13.89 -9.14
N VAL A 147 31.94 13.18 -8.02
CA VAL A 147 31.93 13.72 -6.67
C VAL A 147 33.27 13.36 -6.02
N LEU A 148 34.00 14.37 -5.54
CA LEU A 148 35.33 14.20 -4.92
C LEU A 148 36.33 13.41 -5.79
N GLY A 149 36.28 13.59 -7.12
CA GLY A 149 37.15 12.91 -8.06
C GLY A 149 36.77 11.46 -8.36
N GLN A 150 35.69 10.94 -7.77
CA GLN A 150 35.12 9.63 -8.09
C GLN A 150 33.89 9.80 -8.98
N THR A 151 33.80 9.02 -10.05
CA THR A 151 32.66 9.05 -10.96
C THR A 151 31.64 7.99 -10.56
N PHE A 152 30.44 8.44 -10.26
CA PHE A 152 29.30 7.61 -9.93
C PHE A 152 28.30 7.64 -11.09
N ARG A 153 27.89 6.47 -11.56
CA ARG A 153 26.78 6.38 -12.50
C ARG A 153 25.48 6.45 -11.71
N THR A 154 24.75 7.55 -11.89
CA THR A 154 23.45 7.79 -11.26
C THR A 154 22.37 7.66 -12.31
N ASP A 155 21.21 7.09 -11.96
CA ASP A 155 20.04 7.07 -12.83
C ASP A 155 19.00 8.09 -12.30
N PRO A 156 19.15 9.40 -12.59
CA PRO A 156 18.14 10.37 -12.20
C PRO A 156 16.80 10.01 -12.85
N VAL A 157 15.80 9.80 -11.99
CA VAL A 157 14.42 9.51 -12.38
C VAL A 157 13.77 10.83 -12.78
N SER A 158 13.60 11.05 -14.09
CA SER A 158 12.96 12.24 -14.64
C SER A 158 11.48 11.99 -14.95
N ALA A 159 10.68 11.83 -13.90
CA ALA A 159 9.22 11.93 -13.93
C ALA A 159 8.68 11.88 -12.49
N GLY A 160 7.82 12.83 -12.15
CA GLY A 160 7.31 13.00 -10.79
C GLY A 160 6.07 12.14 -10.50
N HIS A 161 5.87 11.84 -9.22
CA HIS A 161 4.70 11.15 -8.66
C HIS A 161 3.35 11.68 -9.20
N THR A 162 3.25 13.00 -9.41
CA THR A 162 2.05 13.65 -9.96
C THR A 162 1.72 13.23 -11.39
N LEU A 163 2.72 13.06 -12.27
CA LEU A 163 2.50 12.63 -13.65
C LEU A 163 2.02 11.19 -13.73
N TYR A 164 2.57 10.34 -12.85
CA TYR A 164 2.14 8.96 -12.72
C TYR A 164 0.69 8.86 -12.25
N LEU A 165 0.32 9.52 -11.15
CA LEU A 165 -1.06 9.51 -10.64
C LEU A 165 -2.08 10.14 -11.60
N GLY A 166 -1.70 11.23 -12.28
CA GLY A 166 -2.57 11.94 -13.22
C GLY A 166 -2.62 11.33 -14.63
N GLY A 167 -1.83 10.31 -14.92
CA GLY A 167 -1.68 9.73 -16.25
C GLY A 167 -1.82 8.22 -16.25
N THR A 168 -0.69 7.54 -16.11
CA THR A 168 -0.56 6.09 -16.35
C THR A 168 -1.16 5.23 -15.27
N PHE A 169 -1.32 5.73 -14.04
CA PHE A 169 -1.88 4.95 -12.94
C PHE A 169 -3.30 4.45 -13.23
N ASN A 170 -4.14 5.27 -13.88
CA ASN A 170 -5.48 4.85 -14.31
C ASN A 170 -5.45 3.65 -15.25
N ARG A 171 -4.45 3.58 -16.14
CA ARG A 171 -4.26 2.44 -17.03
C ARG A 171 -3.88 1.18 -16.24
N TYR A 172 -3.05 1.29 -15.21
CA TYR A 172 -2.70 0.14 -14.36
C TYR A 172 -3.91 -0.39 -13.58
N MET A 173 -4.79 0.50 -13.12
CA MET A 173 -6.06 0.08 -12.52
C MET A 173 -6.97 -0.63 -13.53
N GLN A 174 -7.05 -0.14 -14.77
CA GLN A 174 -7.82 -0.79 -15.83
C GLN A 174 -7.25 -2.17 -16.20
N GLU A 175 -5.93 -2.30 -16.33
CA GLU A 175 -5.24 -3.58 -16.52
C GLU A 175 -5.59 -4.56 -15.40
N ALA A 176 -5.49 -4.11 -14.15
CA ALA A 176 -5.83 -4.93 -12.98
C ALA A 176 -7.33 -5.30 -12.93
N ASN A 177 -8.23 -4.40 -13.31
CA ASN A 177 -9.66 -4.69 -13.39
C ASN A 177 -10.02 -5.69 -14.50
N ALA A 178 -9.20 -5.77 -15.56
CA ALA A 178 -9.38 -6.76 -16.63
C ALA A 178 -8.90 -8.16 -16.26
N MET A 179 -8.05 -8.30 -15.23
CA MET A 179 -7.53 -9.59 -14.77
C MET A 179 -8.57 -10.35 -13.91
N THR A 180 -8.42 -11.67 -13.78
CA THR A 180 -9.16 -12.39 -12.74
C THR A 180 -8.56 -12.09 -11.36
N LEU A 181 -9.33 -12.31 -10.29
CA LEU A 181 -8.80 -12.15 -8.93
C LEU A 181 -7.67 -13.15 -8.64
N GLU A 182 -7.76 -14.37 -9.16
CA GLU A 182 -6.70 -15.38 -9.04
C GLU A 182 -5.40 -14.92 -9.72
N ASP A 183 -5.50 -14.38 -10.93
CA ASP A 183 -4.33 -13.85 -11.64
C ASP A 183 -3.67 -12.70 -10.87
N LEU A 184 -4.46 -11.76 -10.36
CA LEU A 184 -3.97 -10.67 -9.53
C LEU A 184 -3.23 -11.16 -8.28
N GLN A 185 -3.74 -12.21 -7.63
CA GLN A 185 -3.12 -12.78 -6.43
C GLN A 185 -1.88 -13.63 -6.75
N ALA A 186 -1.82 -14.18 -7.96
CA ALA A 186 -0.70 -14.98 -8.45
C ALA A 186 0.53 -14.13 -8.77
N GLU A 187 0.36 -12.84 -9.10
CA GLU A 187 1.45 -11.92 -9.39
C GLU A 187 2.57 -11.98 -8.32
N ALA A 188 3.82 -12.01 -8.79
CA ALA A 188 4.99 -12.06 -7.93
C ALA A 188 5.44 -10.65 -7.56
N TRP A 189 5.80 -10.43 -6.29
CA TRP A 189 6.30 -9.16 -5.78
C TRP A 189 7.82 -9.06 -5.90
#